data_AF-V6LX74-F1
#
_entry.id   AF-V6LX74-F1
#
_cell.length_a   1.000
_cell.length_b   1.000
_cell.length_c   1.000
_cell.angle_alpha   90.00
_cell.angle_beta   90.00
_cell.angle_gamma   90.00
#
_symmetry.space_group_name_H-M   'P 1'
#
loop_
_entity.id
_entity.type
_entity.pdbx_description
1 polymer ?
#
loop_
_entity_poly.entity_id
_entity_poly.type
_entity_poly.pdbx_seq_one_letter_code
_entity_poly.pdbx_strand_id
1 'polypeptide(L)'
;MSLVSLSSKAQMVDNEPIEEQFCNEEENYEIEEVQNQPRNLLELSDSVSIDEELLAHRKLLIEQNIPEPAPAPQNTQYDPRSDLPNSPEQTLARLSRVSYILSNFKNERNPQVPRPTYVQILKQDVINLYGYSDDVAEILLGVFGPVEFLSFVQASEKPRPLTIRVNPLKAKRRDVAAALLSRGVELEPITWSPDGLTVFSSQIPLGATPEYLKGLYMIQDAASMMPVLALRPQANEKIIDISAAPGGKTTHIASLMKNTGVLIANDFNRLRIDALQANLARMGVTNTIVVNYDGRKLPYGGMDRVLLDAPCTGLGVICKDPKAKCSRNFQDLDRQQALQRELLWHAIDMVSNKSNSPRMIVYSTCSVTIAENEAVVDWVLQKRGDCQIVETGLVSGNPGIGNYRGKKFFYGMEKSRRFYPHTHNVQGFYVCCIQRKPGMKPLVEKFNQVAGKDE
;
A
#
# COMPACT_ATOMS: atom_id res chain seq x y z
N MET A 1 61.16 -21.49 55.68
CA MET A 1 61.89 -22.39 54.76
C MET A 1 61.10 -22.41 53.46
N SER A 2 61.37 -21.44 52.58
CA SER A 2 62.26 -21.53 51.40
C SER A 2 61.59 -22.31 50.26
N LEU A 3 61.09 -21.67 49.20
CA LEU A 3 61.85 -21.23 48.01
C LEU A 3 62.79 -22.31 47.49
N VAL A 4 62.49 -22.88 46.32
CA VAL A 4 63.46 -23.13 45.23
C VAL A 4 62.72 -23.06 43.89
N SER A 5 63.06 -22.02 43.14
CA SER A 5 62.95 -21.89 41.70
C SER A 5 64.05 -22.71 41.03
N LEU A 6 63.85 -23.15 39.78
CA LEU A 6 64.95 -23.24 38.82
C LEU A 6 64.41 -22.99 37.41
N SER A 7 64.98 -21.97 36.79
CA SER A 7 64.70 -21.44 35.46
C SER A 7 65.59 -22.12 34.42
N SER A 8 65.17 -22.08 33.15
CA SER A 8 66.10 -21.97 32.02
C SER A 8 65.52 -21.11 30.89
N LYS A 9 66.11 -19.90 30.80
CA LYS A 9 66.23 -18.88 29.71
C LYS A 9 65.82 -19.33 28.27
N ALA A 10 64.94 -18.59 27.57
CA ALA A 10 65.13 -17.36 26.74
C ALA A 10 65.78 -17.66 25.35
N GLN A 11 65.34 -17.19 24.17
CA GLN A 11 64.85 -15.87 23.68
C GLN A 11 63.92 -16.05 22.44
N MET A 12 62.79 -15.33 22.37
CA MET A 12 62.45 -14.13 21.56
C MET A 12 62.47 -14.26 20.02
N VAL A 13 61.30 -14.14 19.39
CA VAL A 13 61.04 -13.27 18.22
C VAL A 13 59.58 -12.78 18.29
N ASP A 14 59.40 -11.46 18.21
CA ASP A 14 58.13 -10.72 18.15
C ASP A 14 57.41 -10.92 16.81
N ASN A 15 56.07 -10.94 16.80
CA ASN A 15 55.25 -9.99 16.03
C ASN A 15 53.74 -10.25 16.12
N GLU A 16 53.03 -9.12 16.07
CA GLU A 16 51.61 -8.81 16.17
C GLU A 16 50.65 -9.54 15.20
N PRO A 17 49.32 -9.48 15.46
CA PRO A 17 48.33 -10.27 14.73
C PRO A 17 48.04 -9.70 13.34
N ILE A 18 47.88 -10.60 12.38
CA ILE A 18 47.53 -10.32 10.99
C ILE A 18 46.05 -9.93 10.91
N GLU A 19 45.81 -8.63 10.70
CA GLU A 19 44.67 -8.12 9.90
C GLU A 19 45.01 -8.30 8.41
N GLU A 20 44.01 -8.70 7.61
CA GLU A 20 43.70 -8.23 6.24
C GLU A 20 43.02 -9.31 5.39
N GLN A 21 41.82 -8.99 4.89
CA GLN A 21 41.55 -8.95 3.44
C GLN A 21 40.15 -8.34 3.20
N PHE A 22 40.10 -7.01 3.16
CA PHE A 22 39.10 -6.27 2.39
C PHE A 22 39.76 -5.93 1.04
N CYS A 23 39.15 -6.35 -0.07
CA CYS A 23 39.55 -5.89 -1.39
C CYS A 23 39.03 -4.46 -1.61
N ASN A 24 39.96 -3.53 -1.76
CA ASN A 24 39.78 -2.22 -2.36
C ASN A 24 39.82 -2.37 -3.90
N GLU A 25 38.84 -1.79 -4.59
CA GLU A 25 39.07 -1.17 -5.90
C GLU A 25 38.44 0.22 -5.84
N GLU A 26 39.30 1.23 -5.78
CA GLU A 26 38.97 2.65 -5.88
C GLU A 26 38.92 3.04 -7.36
N GLU A 27 37.83 3.68 -7.80
CA GLU A 27 37.86 4.53 -8.99
C GLU A 27 37.37 5.94 -8.63
N ASN A 28 38.28 6.89 -8.85
CA ASN A 28 38.14 8.34 -8.69
C ASN A 28 37.08 8.92 -9.63
N TYR A 29 36.23 9.82 -9.12
CA TYR A 29 35.61 10.86 -9.93
C TYR A 29 35.71 12.22 -9.24
N GLU A 30 36.39 13.13 -9.93
CA GLU A 30 36.60 14.54 -9.58
C GLU A 30 35.29 15.32 -9.52
N ILE A 31 35.19 16.24 -8.57
CA ILE A 31 34.06 17.16 -8.38
C ILE A 31 34.43 18.49 -9.08
N GLU A 32 33.77 18.83 -10.17
CA GLU A 32 33.79 20.19 -10.71
C GLU A 32 32.63 21.02 -10.12
N GLU A 33 32.98 22.10 -9.45
CA GLU A 33 32.09 23.19 -9.05
C GLU A 33 31.62 23.97 -10.29
N VAL A 34 30.30 24.14 -10.47
CA VAL A 34 29.76 25.12 -11.42
C VAL A 34 28.82 26.08 -10.70
N GLN A 35 29.18 27.36 -10.83
CA GLN A 35 28.57 28.53 -10.21
C GLN A 35 27.14 28.81 -10.70
N ASN A 36 26.31 29.30 -9.77
CA ASN A 36 24.96 29.84 -9.98
C ASN A 36 24.95 31.09 -10.90
N GLN A 37 23.98 31.16 -11.83
CA GLN A 37 23.11 32.32 -12.10
C GLN A 37 21.96 31.98 -13.10
N PRO A 38 20.84 32.73 -13.09
CA PRO A 38 19.49 32.18 -13.30
C PRO A 38 19.06 32.12 -14.76
N ARG A 39 18.34 31.06 -15.14
CA ARG A 39 17.62 30.98 -16.41
C ARG A 39 16.11 31.00 -16.19
N ASN A 40 15.47 31.85 -16.98
CA ASN A 40 14.07 32.25 -16.98
C ASN A 40 13.04 31.15 -16.67
N LEU A 41 12.14 31.48 -15.76
CA LEU A 41 10.79 30.92 -15.64
C LEU A 41 10.03 31.17 -16.94
N LEU A 42 9.55 30.10 -17.58
CA LEU A 42 8.36 29.94 -18.42
C LEU A 42 8.69 28.94 -19.54
N GLU A 43 7.83 27.94 -19.68
CA GLU A 43 7.89 26.80 -20.61
C GLU A 43 8.70 25.59 -20.13
N LEU A 44 7.98 24.57 -19.63
CA LEU A 44 8.19 23.14 -19.93
C LEU A 44 7.07 22.32 -19.28
N SER A 45 6.09 21.99 -20.10
CA SER A 45 5.00 21.02 -19.89
C SER A 45 5.41 19.64 -20.40
N ASP A 46 4.76 18.60 -19.85
CA ASP A 46 4.53 17.28 -20.45
C ASP A 46 5.75 16.54 -21.04
N SER A 47 6.48 15.78 -20.22
CA SER A 47 7.34 14.71 -20.71
C SER A 47 7.46 13.54 -19.73
N VAL A 48 6.40 12.74 -19.63
CA VAL A 48 6.60 11.28 -19.58
C VAL A 48 6.76 10.85 -21.04
N SER A 49 7.83 10.11 -21.37
CA SER A 49 8.09 9.73 -22.75
C SER A 49 6.96 8.82 -23.25
N ILE A 50 6.37 9.21 -24.38
CA ILE A 50 5.29 8.49 -25.08
C ILE A 50 5.67 7.00 -25.31
N ASP A 51 6.96 6.71 -25.40
CA ASP A 51 7.51 5.38 -25.62
C ASP A 51 7.39 4.44 -24.40
N GLU A 52 7.44 4.95 -23.16
CA GLU A 52 7.28 4.12 -21.97
C GLU A 52 5.84 3.64 -21.77
N GLU A 53 4.85 4.52 -22.02
CA GLU A 53 3.43 4.18 -21.96
C GLU A 53 3.04 3.16 -23.06
N LEU A 54 3.61 3.30 -24.26
CA LEU A 54 3.39 2.38 -25.38
C LEU A 54 3.94 0.99 -25.10
N LEU A 55 5.14 0.91 -24.52
CA LEU A 55 5.76 -0.36 -24.17
C LEU A 55 4.99 -1.07 -23.04
N ALA A 56 4.51 -0.30 -22.06
CA ALA A 56 3.67 -0.79 -20.98
C ALA A 56 2.32 -1.32 -21.51
N HIS A 57 1.68 -0.58 -22.43
CA HIS A 57 0.41 -0.99 -23.03
C HIS A 57 0.53 -2.26 -23.87
N ARG A 58 1.60 -2.39 -24.68
CA ARG A 58 1.84 -3.61 -25.48
C ARG A 58 2.13 -4.84 -24.62
N LYS A 59 2.95 -4.71 -23.57
CA LYS A 59 3.17 -5.79 -22.60
C LYS A 59 1.84 -6.23 -21.96
N LEU A 60 0.98 -5.27 -21.63
CA LEU A 60 -0.30 -5.50 -20.98
C LEU A 60 -1.33 -6.21 -21.89
N LEU A 61 -1.38 -5.87 -23.20
CA LEU A 61 -2.24 -6.58 -24.16
C LEU A 61 -1.83 -8.06 -24.31
N ILE A 62 -0.51 -8.32 -24.35
CA ILE A 62 0.06 -9.67 -24.45
C ILE A 62 -0.22 -10.50 -23.19
N GLU A 63 0.04 -9.94 -22.00
CA GLU A 63 -0.18 -10.65 -20.73
C GLU A 63 -1.65 -10.99 -20.46
N GLN A 64 -2.59 -10.22 -21.03
CA GLN A 64 -4.02 -10.40 -20.79
C GLN A 64 -4.74 -11.21 -21.87
N ASN A 65 -4.03 -11.76 -22.87
CA ASN A 65 -4.62 -12.44 -24.03
C ASN A 65 -5.72 -11.61 -24.72
N ILE A 66 -5.58 -10.27 -24.71
CA ILE A 66 -6.52 -9.38 -25.39
C ILE A 66 -6.07 -9.33 -26.86
N PRO A 67 -6.91 -9.72 -27.83
CA PRO A 67 -6.58 -9.60 -29.25
C PRO A 67 -6.23 -8.15 -29.56
N GLU A 68 -5.14 -7.91 -30.29
CA GLU A 68 -4.87 -6.57 -30.82
C GLU A 68 -6.13 -6.12 -31.58
N PRO A 69 -6.69 -4.94 -31.27
CA PRO A 69 -7.87 -4.47 -31.96
C PRO A 69 -7.54 -4.39 -33.44
N ALA A 70 -8.38 -5.00 -34.28
CA ALA A 70 -8.16 -5.00 -35.73
C ALA A 70 -7.87 -3.55 -36.19
N PRO A 71 -6.78 -3.33 -36.94
CA PRO A 71 -6.40 -2.00 -37.38
C PRO A 71 -7.59 -1.37 -38.10
N ALA A 72 -7.82 -0.07 -37.86
CA ALA A 72 -8.85 0.65 -38.58
C ALA A 72 -8.61 0.46 -40.09
N PRO A 73 -9.65 0.22 -40.91
CA PRO A 73 -9.49 0.18 -42.36
C PRO A 73 -8.75 1.44 -42.81
N GLN A 74 -7.75 1.29 -43.69
CA GLN A 74 -6.75 2.32 -44.04
C GLN A 74 -7.31 3.64 -44.63
N ASN A 75 -8.62 3.87 -44.65
CA ASN A 75 -9.25 5.11 -45.12
C ASN A 75 -10.49 5.55 -44.31
N THR A 76 -10.77 4.94 -43.15
CA THR A 76 -11.89 5.35 -42.29
C THR A 76 -11.39 5.67 -40.89
N GLN A 77 -11.35 6.96 -40.54
CA GLN A 77 -11.10 7.38 -39.17
C GLN A 77 -12.25 6.88 -38.28
N TYR A 78 -11.93 6.09 -37.27
CA TYR A 78 -12.92 5.46 -36.41
C TYR A 78 -13.71 6.51 -35.62
N ASP A 79 -15.04 6.49 -35.78
CA ASP A 79 -15.97 7.29 -34.99
C ASP A 79 -16.64 6.41 -33.93
N PRO A 80 -16.33 6.58 -32.64
CA PRO A 80 -16.89 5.75 -31.57
C PRO A 80 -18.40 5.97 -31.37
N ARG A 81 -18.98 7.06 -31.91
CA ARG A 81 -20.41 7.38 -31.78
C ARG A 81 -21.30 6.52 -32.67
N SER A 82 -20.76 6.05 -33.80
CA SER A 82 -21.49 5.20 -34.76
C SER A 82 -21.32 3.72 -34.48
N ASP A 83 -20.27 3.33 -33.75
CA ASP A 83 -20.03 1.96 -33.31
C ASP A 83 -20.95 1.64 -32.13
N LEU A 84 -22.14 1.07 -32.38
CA LEU A 84 -23.13 0.72 -31.36
C LEU A 84 -23.05 -0.79 -31.06
N PRO A 85 -22.34 -1.22 -30.00
CA PRO A 85 -22.22 -2.63 -29.68
C PRO A 85 -23.54 -3.19 -29.14
N ASN A 86 -23.94 -4.35 -29.66
CA ASN A 86 -25.15 -5.06 -29.26
C ASN A 86 -24.86 -6.33 -28.46
N SER A 87 -23.59 -6.62 -28.18
CA SER A 87 -23.15 -7.80 -27.41
C SER A 87 -21.95 -7.46 -26.52
N PRO A 88 -21.72 -8.20 -25.42
CA PRO A 88 -20.56 -8.00 -24.55
C PRO A 88 -19.21 -8.08 -25.28
N GLU A 89 -19.08 -8.98 -26.26
CA GLU A 89 -17.87 -9.14 -27.07
C GLU A 89 -17.59 -7.90 -27.94
N GLN A 90 -18.64 -7.32 -28.55
CA GLN A 90 -18.52 -6.09 -29.31
C GLN A 90 -18.18 -4.90 -28.39
N THR A 91 -18.78 -4.82 -27.21
CA THR A 91 -18.44 -3.79 -26.20
C THR A 91 -16.98 -3.90 -25.78
N LEU A 92 -16.48 -5.11 -25.56
CA LEU A 92 -15.07 -5.35 -25.23
C LEU A 92 -14.14 -4.93 -26.38
N ALA A 93 -14.49 -5.25 -27.62
CA ALA A 93 -13.72 -4.83 -28.80
C ALA A 93 -13.70 -3.29 -28.94
N ARG A 94 -14.84 -2.63 -28.71
CA ARG A 94 -14.95 -1.16 -28.69
C ARG A 94 -14.09 -0.55 -27.59
N LEU A 95 -14.13 -1.10 -26.37
CA LEU A 95 -13.28 -0.67 -25.24
C LEU A 95 -11.79 -0.73 -25.59
N SER A 96 -11.33 -1.86 -26.11
CA SER A 96 -9.92 -2.04 -26.51
C SER A 96 -9.51 -1.03 -27.60
N ARG A 97 -10.38 -0.82 -28.60
CA ARG A 97 -10.12 0.15 -29.68
C ARG A 97 -10.09 1.60 -29.17
N VAL A 98 -11.08 2.01 -28.38
CA VAL A 98 -11.15 3.35 -27.80
C VAL A 98 -9.95 3.60 -26.88
N SER A 99 -9.55 2.61 -26.08
CA SER A 99 -8.35 2.68 -25.24
C SER A 99 -7.07 2.88 -26.08
N TYR A 100 -6.92 2.15 -27.18
CA TYR A 100 -5.78 2.29 -28.10
C TYR A 100 -5.75 3.68 -28.78
N ILE A 101 -6.91 4.21 -29.19
CA ILE A 101 -6.98 5.56 -29.76
C ILE A 101 -6.64 6.60 -28.69
N LEU A 102 -7.08 6.40 -27.44
CA LEU A 102 -6.77 7.32 -26.35
C LEU A 102 -5.28 7.31 -25.97
N SER A 103 -4.57 6.18 -26.11
CA SER A 103 -3.11 6.14 -25.95
C SER A 103 -2.39 6.80 -27.13
N ASN A 104 -2.88 6.64 -28.36
CA ASN A 104 -2.28 7.18 -29.59
C ASN A 104 -3.05 8.37 -30.18
N PHE A 105 -3.58 9.24 -29.32
CA PHE A 105 -4.59 10.22 -29.71
C PHE A 105 -4.13 11.22 -30.78
N LYS A 106 -2.83 11.52 -30.88
CA LYS A 106 -2.31 12.44 -31.91
C LYS A 106 -2.48 11.88 -33.33
N ASN A 107 -2.31 10.56 -33.49
CA ASN A 107 -2.21 9.90 -34.79
C ASN A 107 -3.51 9.18 -35.19
N GLU A 108 -4.21 8.60 -34.22
CA GLU A 108 -5.33 7.67 -34.47
C GLU A 108 -6.72 8.31 -34.28
N ARG A 109 -6.77 9.56 -33.81
CA ARG A 109 -8.06 10.24 -33.56
C ARG A 109 -8.80 10.53 -34.86
N ASN A 110 -10.13 10.53 -34.77
CA ASN A 110 -10.96 11.25 -35.72
C ASN A 110 -10.91 12.77 -35.38
N PRO A 111 -10.44 13.66 -36.27
CA PRO A 111 -10.36 15.10 -36.05
C PRO A 111 -11.72 15.75 -35.74
N GLN A 112 -12.82 15.13 -36.15
CA GLN A 112 -14.18 15.62 -35.88
C GLN A 112 -14.69 15.24 -34.48
N VAL A 113 -13.98 14.36 -33.76
CA VAL A 113 -14.42 13.86 -32.45
C VAL A 113 -13.46 14.36 -31.36
N PRO A 114 -13.93 15.18 -30.40
CA PRO A 114 -13.07 15.68 -29.34
C PRO A 114 -12.76 14.59 -28.31
N ARG A 115 -11.56 14.65 -27.69
CA ARG A 115 -11.07 13.66 -26.71
C ARG A 115 -12.06 13.31 -25.59
N PRO A 116 -12.79 14.29 -24.97
CA PRO A 116 -13.77 13.98 -23.93
C PRO A 116 -14.88 13.00 -24.39
N THR A 117 -15.21 13.00 -25.68
CA THR A 117 -16.21 12.07 -26.24
C THR A 117 -15.72 10.63 -26.16
N TYR A 118 -14.47 10.36 -26.54
CA TYR A 118 -13.86 9.03 -26.43
C TYR A 118 -13.82 8.57 -24.97
N VAL A 119 -13.44 9.47 -24.06
CA VAL A 119 -13.38 9.19 -22.63
C VAL A 119 -14.76 8.88 -22.06
N GLN A 120 -15.79 9.63 -22.44
CA GLN A 120 -17.17 9.38 -22.01
C GLN A 120 -17.70 8.05 -22.53
N ILE A 121 -17.41 7.69 -23.79
CA ILE A 121 -17.81 6.39 -24.36
C ILE A 121 -17.10 5.25 -23.63
N LEU A 122 -15.78 5.37 -23.38
CA LEU A 122 -15.03 4.41 -22.59
C LEU A 122 -15.66 4.20 -21.20
N LYS A 123 -16.04 5.30 -20.52
CA LYS A 123 -16.69 5.24 -19.20
C LYS A 123 -18.03 4.50 -19.28
N GLN A 124 -18.88 4.85 -20.23
CA GLN A 124 -20.19 4.21 -20.40
C GLN A 124 -20.07 2.72 -20.73
N ASP A 125 -19.10 2.33 -21.55
CA ASP A 125 -18.86 0.93 -21.84
C ASP A 125 -18.39 0.14 -20.63
N VAL A 126 -17.54 0.72 -19.78
CA VAL A 126 -17.14 0.08 -18.53
C VAL A 126 -18.34 -0.08 -17.59
N ILE A 127 -19.18 0.94 -17.46
CA ILE A 127 -20.41 0.90 -16.65
C ILE A 127 -21.32 -0.22 -17.14
N ASN A 128 -21.57 -0.29 -18.45
CA ASN A 128 -22.48 -1.26 -19.04
C ASN A 128 -21.94 -2.70 -18.98
N LEU A 129 -20.65 -2.90 -19.24
CA LEU A 129 -20.05 -4.23 -19.31
C LEU A 129 -19.74 -4.82 -17.93
N TYR A 130 -19.20 -4.00 -17.02
CA TYR A 130 -18.71 -4.46 -15.72
C TYR A 130 -19.63 -4.06 -14.55
N GLY A 131 -20.68 -3.27 -14.78
CA GLY A 131 -21.68 -2.93 -13.77
C GLY A 131 -21.21 -1.93 -12.71
N TYR A 132 -20.27 -1.05 -13.07
CA TYR A 132 -19.81 0.03 -12.17
C TYR A 132 -20.88 1.13 -12.05
N SER A 133 -20.97 1.81 -10.91
CA SER A 133 -21.75 3.06 -10.83
C SER A 133 -21.03 4.18 -11.56
N ASP A 134 -21.77 5.18 -12.05
CA ASP A 134 -21.19 6.35 -12.74
C ASP A 134 -20.19 7.08 -11.84
N ASP A 135 -20.53 7.27 -10.56
CA ASP A 135 -19.65 7.88 -9.57
C ASP A 135 -18.32 7.14 -9.41
N VAL A 136 -18.37 5.80 -9.24
CA VAL A 136 -17.14 5.02 -9.06
C VAL A 136 -16.30 5.03 -10.33
N ALA A 137 -16.93 4.91 -11.50
CA ALA A 137 -16.24 5.00 -12.78
C ALA A 137 -15.55 6.36 -12.95
N GLU A 138 -16.22 7.46 -12.61
CA GLU A 138 -15.68 8.81 -12.65
C GLU A 138 -14.50 9.00 -11.66
N ILE A 139 -14.64 8.50 -10.42
CA ILE A 139 -13.57 8.55 -9.41
C ILE A 139 -12.33 7.82 -9.91
N LEU A 140 -12.48 6.58 -10.39
CA LEU A 140 -11.36 5.74 -10.84
C LEU A 140 -10.70 6.31 -12.10
N LEU A 141 -11.51 6.79 -13.05
CA LEU A 141 -11.02 7.46 -14.25
C LEU A 141 -10.23 8.72 -13.90
N GLY A 142 -10.66 9.46 -12.87
CA GLY A 142 -9.94 10.62 -12.36
C GLY A 142 -8.59 10.29 -11.71
N VAL A 143 -8.40 9.07 -11.20
CA VAL A 143 -7.14 8.63 -10.56
C VAL A 143 -6.16 8.10 -11.60
N PHE A 144 -6.61 7.20 -12.48
CA PHE A 144 -5.75 6.46 -13.40
C PHE A 144 -5.65 7.07 -14.80
N GLY A 145 -6.57 7.98 -15.17
CA GLY A 145 -6.72 8.38 -16.56
C GLY A 145 -7.26 7.23 -17.43
N PRO A 146 -7.57 7.48 -18.71
CA PRO A 146 -8.39 6.56 -19.51
C PRO A 146 -7.75 5.18 -19.77
N VAL A 147 -6.44 5.14 -20.07
CA VAL A 147 -5.76 3.90 -20.48
C VAL A 147 -5.53 2.98 -19.28
N GLU A 148 -5.02 3.53 -18.18
CA GLU A 148 -4.78 2.76 -16.95
C GLU A 148 -6.10 2.41 -16.25
N PHE A 149 -7.14 3.24 -16.36
CA PHE A 149 -8.48 2.93 -15.84
C PHE A 149 -9.04 1.60 -16.35
N LEU A 150 -8.98 1.36 -17.67
CA LEU A 150 -9.44 0.10 -18.24
C LEU A 150 -8.64 -1.09 -17.70
N SER A 151 -7.31 -0.93 -17.62
CA SER A 151 -6.40 -1.95 -17.06
C SER A 151 -6.77 -2.28 -15.61
N PHE A 152 -7.02 -1.27 -14.78
CA PHE A 152 -7.42 -1.41 -13.40
C PHE A 152 -8.77 -2.14 -13.26
N VAL A 153 -9.76 -1.79 -14.09
CA VAL A 153 -11.09 -2.42 -14.08
C VAL A 153 -10.99 -3.90 -14.46
N GLN A 154 -10.35 -4.21 -15.59
CA GLN A 154 -10.16 -5.59 -16.04
C GLN A 154 -9.43 -6.45 -15.01
N ALA A 155 -8.41 -5.86 -14.37
CA ALA A 155 -7.68 -6.48 -13.29
C ALA A 155 -8.58 -6.69 -12.05
N SER A 156 -9.45 -5.75 -11.71
CA SER A 156 -10.34 -5.84 -10.56
C SER A 156 -11.44 -6.90 -10.69
N GLU A 157 -11.78 -7.30 -11.92
CA GLU A 157 -12.76 -8.37 -12.18
C GLU A 157 -12.15 -9.78 -12.15
N LYS A 158 -10.81 -9.89 -12.15
CA LYS A 158 -10.12 -11.18 -12.03
C LYS A 158 -9.91 -11.56 -10.55
N PRO A 159 -10.22 -12.80 -10.14
CA PRO A 159 -9.97 -13.25 -8.79
C PRO A 159 -8.47 -13.24 -8.50
N ARG A 160 -8.08 -12.80 -7.30
CA ARG A 160 -6.68 -12.76 -6.88
C ARG A 160 -6.27 -14.05 -6.21
N PRO A 161 -4.99 -14.47 -6.36
CA PRO A 161 -4.46 -15.60 -5.63
C PRO A 161 -4.72 -15.43 -4.14
N LEU A 162 -5.15 -16.52 -3.51
CA LEU A 162 -5.37 -16.52 -2.08
C LEU A 162 -4.01 -16.50 -1.38
N THR A 163 -3.85 -15.67 -0.35
CA THR A 163 -2.59 -15.57 0.38
C THR A 163 -2.80 -15.90 1.85
N ILE A 164 -1.78 -16.48 2.45
CA ILE A 164 -1.73 -16.79 3.89
C ILE A 164 -0.47 -16.17 4.50
N ARG A 165 -0.61 -15.73 5.76
CA ARG A 165 0.50 -15.28 6.59
C ARG A 165 0.80 -16.32 7.64
N VAL A 166 2.01 -16.86 7.64
CA VAL A 166 2.48 -17.76 8.69
C VAL A 166 2.63 -17.01 10.02
N ASN A 167 2.41 -17.72 11.12
CA ASN A 167 2.58 -17.21 12.47
C ASN A 167 3.95 -17.61 13.03
N PRO A 168 4.95 -16.70 13.00
CA PRO A 168 6.29 -17.03 13.50
C PRO A 168 6.34 -17.27 15.01
N LEU A 169 5.29 -16.94 15.79
CA LEU A 169 5.19 -17.31 17.20
C LEU A 169 5.05 -18.82 17.41
N LYS A 170 4.50 -19.55 16.43
CA LYS A 170 4.12 -20.96 16.57
C LYS A 170 4.84 -21.89 15.61
N ALA A 171 5.19 -21.44 14.41
CA ALA A 171 5.83 -22.28 13.41
C ALA A 171 6.69 -21.46 12.44
N LYS A 172 7.69 -22.11 11.83
CA LYS A 172 8.45 -21.50 10.73
C LYS A 172 7.67 -21.65 9.42
N ARG A 173 7.87 -20.71 8.49
CA ARG A 173 7.25 -20.72 7.16
C ARG A 173 7.47 -22.04 6.41
N ARG A 174 8.69 -22.58 6.46
CA ARG A 174 9.04 -23.86 5.79
C ARG A 174 8.19 -25.02 6.30
N ASP A 175 7.96 -25.09 7.61
CA ASP A 175 7.24 -26.20 8.24
C ASP A 175 5.75 -26.16 7.87
N VAL A 176 5.16 -24.95 7.86
CA VAL A 176 3.77 -24.75 7.42
C VAL A 176 3.62 -25.05 5.93
N ALA A 177 4.55 -24.59 5.10
CA ALA A 177 4.58 -24.89 3.66
C ALA A 177 4.63 -26.41 3.40
N ALA A 178 5.55 -27.13 4.07
CA ALA A 178 5.66 -28.58 3.94
C ALA A 178 4.37 -29.31 4.37
N ALA A 179 3.76 -28.90 5.48
CA ALA A 179 2.51 -29.48 5.96
C ALA A 179 1.36 -29.29 4.96
N LEU A 180 1.23 -28.10 4.37
CA LEU A 180 0.19 -27.81 3.38
C LEU A 180 0.44 -28.51 2.04
N LEU A 181 1.70 -28.57 1.57
CA LEU A 181 2.08 -29.33 0.37
C LEU A 181 1.72 -30.82 0.50
N SER A 182 1.97 -31.42 1.67
CA SER A 182 1.61 -32.83 1.93
C SER A 182 0.10 -33.12 1.86
N ARG A 183 -0.73 -32.08 1.95
CA ARG A 183 -2.18 -32.14 1.85
C ARG A 183 -2.71 -31.78 0.46
N GLY A 184 -1.82 -31.60 -0.53
CA GLY A 184 -2.20 -31.24 -1.90
C GLY A 184 -2.55 -29.76 -2.09
N VAL A 185 -2.00 -28.87 -1.27
CA VAL A 185 -2.09 -27.42 -1.47
C VAL A 185 -0.88 -26.94 -2.26
N GLU A 186 -1.11 -26.36 -3.44
CA GLU A 186 -0.06 -25.75 -4.25
C GLU A 186 0.19 -24.31 -3.78
N LEU A 187 1.42 -24.04 -3.33
CA LEU A 187 1.79 -22.77 -2.74
C LEU A 187 3.23 -22.39 -3.05
N GLU A 188 3.49 -21.08 -3.07
CA GLU A 188 4.83 -20.51 -3.22
C GLU A 188 5.09 -19.41 -2.20
N PRO A 189 6.36 -19.18 -1.83
CA PRO A 189 6.74 -18.04 -1.00
C PRO A 189 6.51 -16.70 -1.70
N ILE A 190 5.95 -15.74 -0.96
CA ILE A 190 5.97 -14.34 -1.39
C ILE A 190 7.41 -13.82 -1.26
N THR A 191 7.95 -13.23 -2.32
CA THR A 191 9.38 -12.84 -2.40
C THR A 191 9.75 -11.74 -1.41
N TRP A 192 8.88 -10.76 -1.21
CA TRP A 192 9.12 -9.60 -0.35
C TRP A 192 8.59 -9.76 1.09
N SER A 193 7.85 -10.84 1.39
CA SER A 193 7.30 -11.09 2.71
C SER A 193 7.95 -12.32 3.35
N PRO A 194 8.58 -12.18 4.53
CA PRO A 194 9.24 -13.31 5.19
C PRO A 194 8.25 -14.41 5.61
N ASP A 195 7.01 -14.04 5.92
CA ASP A 195 5.97 -14.94 6.45
C ASP A 195 4.84 -15.22 5.45
N GLY A 196 4.89 -14.62 4.26
CA GLY A 196 3.85 -14.73 3.25
C GLY A 196 3.99 -15.98 2.37
N LEU A 197 2.86 -16.64 2.10
CA LEU A 197 2.72 -17.71 1.11
C LEU A 197 1.51 -17.40 0.20
N THR A 198 1.70 -17.55 -1.10
CA THR A 198 0.62 -17.51 -2.11
C THR A 198 0.13 -18.92 -2.35
N VAL A 199 -1.18 -19.10 -2.40
CA VAL A 199 -1.85 -20.37 -2.71
C VAL A 199 -2.43 -20.28 -4.12
N PHE A 200 -1.98 -21.16 -5.00
CA PHE A 200 -2.46 -21.24 -6.40
C PHE A 200 -3.65 -22.18 -6.51
N SER A 201 -3.60 -23.31 -5.82
CA SER A 201 -4.64 -24.33 -5.84
C SER A 201 -4.74 -25.01 -4.49
N SER A 202 -5.97 -25.34 -4.09
CA SER A 202 -6.25 -26.09 -2.87
C SER A 202 -7.50 -26.91 -3.05
N GLN A 203 -7.40 -28.22 -2.87
CA GLN A 203 -8.56 -29.12 -2.87
C GLN A 203 -9.30 -29.10 -1.53
N ILE A 204 -8.68 -28.54 -0.49
CA ILE A 204 -9.22 -28.48 0.86
C ILE A 204 -9.53 -27.03 1.27
N PRO A 205 -10.55 -26.82 2.12
CA PRO A 205 -10.80 -25.50 2.69
C PRO A 205 -9.71 -25.13 3.70
N LEU A 206 -8.87 -24.14 3.36
CA LEU A 206 -7.75 -23.71 4.21
C LEU A 206 -8.20 -23.29 5.62
N GLY A 207 -9.36 -22.62 5.73
CA GLY A 207 -9.93 -22.20 7.01
C GLY A 207 -10.37 -23.33 7.95
N ALA A 208 -10.40 -24.58 7.48
CA ALA A 208 -10.74 -25.75 8.28
C ALA A 208 -9.55 -26.70 8.51
N THR A 209 -8.36 -26.33 8.04
CA THR A 209 -7.16 -27.15 8.25
C THR A 209 -6.75 -27.17 9.73
N PRO A 210 -6.23 -28.29 10.25
CA PRO A 210 -5.67 -28.36 11.60
C PRO A 210 -4.61 -27.29 11.87
N GLU A 211 -3.81 -26.94 10.86
CA GLU A 211 -2.78 -25.91 10.91
C GLU A 211 -3.40 -24.52 11.11
N TYR A 212 -4.51 -24.22 10.43
CA TYR A 212 -5.26 -22.98 10.65
C TYR A 212 -5.88 -22.93 12.05
N LEU A 213 -6.52 -24.02 12.50
CA LEU A 213 -7.16 -24.09 13.82
C LEU A 213 -6.15 -23.98 14.97
N LYS A 214 -4.94 -24.53 14.80
CA LYS A 214 -3.82 -24.35 15.73
C LYS A 214 -3.23 -22.93 15.72
N GLY A 215 -3.64 -22.08 14.78
CA GLY A 215 -3.14 -20.72 14.60
C GLY A 215 -1.73 -20.65 14.02
N LEU A 216 -1.33 -21.66 13.23
CA LEU A 216 -0.02 -21.67 12.56
C LEU A 216 0.04 -20.67 11.40
N TYR A 217 -1.11 -20.29 10.86
CA TYR A 217 -1.23 -19.23 9.87
C TYR A 217 -2.59 -18.53 9.94
N MET A 218 -2.67 -17.39 9.25
CA MET A 218 -3.88 -16.63 9.03
C MET A 218 -4.10 -16.40 7.54
N ILE A 219 -5.32 -16.60 7.07
CA ILE A 219 -5.71 -16.20 5.72
C ILE A 219 -5.78 -14.68 5.70
N GLN A 220 -4.90 -14.04 4.95
CA GLN A 220 -4.73 -12.59 4.95
C GLN A 220 -4.20 -12.17 3.58
N ASP A 221 -4.73 -11.05 3.07
CA ASP A 221 -4.21 -10.45 1.85
C ASP A 221 -2.73 -10.11 1.97
N ALA A 222 -1.96 -10.37 0.91
CA ALA A 222 -0.60 -9.88 0.76
C ALA A 222 -0.50 -8.37 1.04
N ALA A 223 -1.36 -7.55 0.42
CA ALA A 223 -1.33 -6.11 0.63
C ALA A 223 -1.54 -5.70 2.11
N SER A 224 -2.34 -6.48 2.84
CA SER A 224 -2.59 -6.24 4.28
C SER A 224 -1.39 -6.57 5.17
N MET A 225 -0.34 -7.21 4.66
CA MET A 225 0.92 -7.43 5.40
C MET A 225 1.81 -6.18 5.39
N MET A 226 1.72 -5.35 4.33
CA MET A 226 2.62 -4.24 4.06
C MET A 226 2.62 -3.16 5.15
N PRO A 227 1.49 -2.72 5.73
CA PRO A 227 1.51 -1.70 6.80
C PRO A 227 2.34 -2.13 8.01
N VAL A 228 2.27 -3.40 8.37
CA VAL A 228 2.98 -3.91 9.54
C VAL A 228 4.48 -4.07 9.24
N LEU A 229 4.83 -4.47 8.02
CA LEU A 229 6.22 -4.49 7.55
C LEU A 229 6.82 -3.07 7.53
N ALA A 230 6.03 -2.07 7.12
CA ALA A 230 6.44 -0.67 7.14
C ALA A 230 6.54 -0.09 8.57
N LEU A 231 5.68 -0.55 9.48
CA LEU A 231 5.67 -0.15 10.90
C LEU A 231 6.92 -0.64 11.64
N ARG A 232 7.48 -1.79 11.26
CA ARG A 232 8.66 -2.42 11.88
C ARG A 232 8.59 -2.48 13.42
N PRO A 233 7.53 -3.05 14.00
CA PRO A 233 7.37 -3.15 15.45
C PRO A 233 8.53 -3.91 16.08
N GLN A 234 9.04 -3.42 17.22
CA GLN A 234 10.13 -4.05 17.96
C GLN A 234 9.64 -4.68 19.27
N ALA A 235 10.44 -5.61 19.80
CA ALA A 235 10.19 -6.18 21.12
C ALA A 235 10.17 -5.08 22.20
N ASN A 236 9.31 -5.25 23.21
CA ASN A 236 9.14 -4.35 24.36
C ASN A 236 8.61 -2.93 24.08
N GLU A 237 8.23 -2.60 22.84
CA GLU A 237 7.59 -1.31 22.51
C GLU A 237 6.13 -1.25 23.00
N LYS A 238 5.59 -0.02 23.10
CA LYS A 238 4.15 0.22 23.26
C LYS A 238 3.54 0.61 21.91
N ILE A 239 2.62 -0.22 21.43
CA ILE A 239 2.01 -0.05 20.11
C ILE A 239 0.50 -0.04 20.23
N ILE A 240 -0.17 0.78 19.42
CA ILE A 240 -1.62 0.76 19.29
C ILE A 240 -2.04 0.58 17.83
N ASP A 241 -3.01 -0.30 17.62
CA ASP A 241 -3.74 -0.51 16.37
C ASP A 241 -5.15 0.08 16.54
N ILE A 242 -5.42 1.18 15.84
CA ILE A 242 -6.62 2.01 16.07
C ILE A 242 -7.90 1.36 15.51
N SER A 243 -7.78 0.58 14.45
CA SER A 243 -8.89 -0.06 13.71
C SER A 243 -8.55 -1.52 13.45
N ALA A 244 -8.38 -2.25 14.53
CA ALA A 244 -7.73 -3.55 14.60
C ALA A 244 -8.56 -4.71 14.02
N ALA A 245 -9.89 -4.66 14.07
CA ALA A 245 -10.67 -5.84 13.72
C ALA A 245 -10.60 -6.11 12.20
N PRO A 246 -10.52 -7.39 11.78
CA PRO A 246 -10.69 -8.62 12.56
C PRO A 246 -9.40 -9.18 13.21
N GLY A 247 -8.32 -8.40 13.31
CA GLY A 247 -7.08 -8.78 13.99
C GLY A 247 -5.94 -9.27 13.11
N GLY A 248 -6.09 -9.17 11.79
CA GLY A 248 -5.05 -9.59 10.84
C GLY A 248 -3.73 -8.85 11.06
N LYS A 249 -3.77 -7.52 11.08
CA LYS A 249 -2.57 -6.69 11.27
C LYS A 249 -2.10 -6.73 12.73
N THR A 250 -3.02 -6.70 13.69
CA THR A 250 -2.72 -6.82 15.13
C THR A 250 -1.95 -8.09 15.48
N THR A 251 -2.38 -9.25 14.98
CA THR A 251 -1.67 -10.52 15.22
C THR A 251 -0.30 -10.55 14.56
N HIS A 252 -0.11 -9.83 13.45
CA HIS A 252 1.20 -9.68 12.80
C HIS A 252 2.13 -8.79 13.63
N ILE A 253 1.61 -7.70 14.19
CA ILE A 253 2.37 -6.83 15.11
C ILE A 253 2.82 -7.66 16.31
N ALA A 254 1.91 -8.36 16.97
CA ALA A 254 2.22 -9.18 18.13
C ALA A 254 3.28 -10.27 17.83
N SER A 255 3.22 -10.87 16.64
CA SER A 255 4.19 -11.88 16.25
C SER A 255 5.60 -11.33 16.05
N LEU A 256 5.73 -10.13 15.48
CA LEU A 256 7.02 -9.44 15.34
C LEU A 256 7.56 -8.92 16.68
N MET A 257 6.67 -8.51 17.59
CA MET A 257 7.01 -8.16 18.97
C MET A 257 7.37 -9.39 19.83
N LYS A 258 7.23 -10.62 19.30
CA LYS A 258 7.46 -11.88 20.03
C LYS A 258 6.69 -11.97 21.35
N ASN A 259 5.44 -11.49 21.38
CA ASN A 259 4.61 -11.42 22.58
C ASN A 259 5.24 -10.62 23.75
N THR A 260 6.09 -9.64 23.47
CA THR A 260 6.68 -8.73 24.47
C THR A 260 6.11 -7.32 24.38
N GLY A 261 6.35 -6.46 25.37
CA GLY A 261 5.80 -5.09 25.38
C GLY A 261 4.29 -5.04 25.57
N VAL A 262 3.66 -3.98 25.06
CA VAL A 262 2.21 -3.76 25.17
C VAL A 262 1.64 -3.42 23.81
N LEU A 263 0.67 -4.22 23.36
CA LEU A 263 -0.13 -3.93 22.17
C LEU A 263 -1.56 -3.59 22.58
N ILE A 264 -2.08 -2.46 22.14
CA ILE A 264 -3.49 -2.10 22.30
C ILE A 264 -4.18 -2.28 20.96
N ALA A 265 -5.27 -3.04 20.94
CA ALA A 265 -6.07 -3.31 19.75
C ALA A 265 -7.46 -2.71 19.93
N ASN A 266 -7.75 -1.64 19.20
CA ASN A 266 -9.04 -0.95 19.25
C ASN A 266 -9.86 -1.23 17.99
N ASP A 267 -11.17 -1.42 18.13
CA ASP A 267 -12.09 -1.29 17.00
C ASP A 267 -13.39 -0.65 17.49
N PHE A 268 -14.00 0.19 16.65
CA PHE A 268 -15.27 0.85 16.99
C PHE A 268 -16.45 -0.13 16.97
N ASN A 269 -16.44 -1.10 16.04
CA ASN A 269 -17.56 -2.00 15.87
C ASN A 269 -17.46 -3.19 16.84
N ARG A 270 -18.30 -3.16 17.87
CA ARG A 270 -18.38 -4.20 18.90
C ARG A 270 -18.59 -5.62 18.33
N LEU A 271 -19.35 -5.77 17.24
CA LEU A 271 -19.58 -7.10 16.64
C LEU A 271 -18.32 -7.68 16.02
N ARG A 272 -17.38 -6.83 15.59
CA ARG A 272 -16.09 -7.27 15.01
C ARG A 272 -15.05 -7.58 16.08
N ILE A 273 -15.27 -7.17 17.32
CA ILE A 273 -14.37 -7.44 18.45
C ILE A 273 -14.33 -8.92 18.79
N ASP A 274 -15.45 -9.64 18.69
CA ASP A 274 -15.48 -11.07 18.96
C ASP A 274 -14.55 -11.83 18.00
N ALA A 275 -14.56 -11.44 16.71
CA ALA A 275 -13.65 -11.98 15.71
C ALA A 275 -12.18 -11.63 16.00
N LEU A 276 -11.92 -10.39 16.45
CA LEU A 276 -10.58 -9.97 16.89
C LEU A 276 -10.07 -10.81 18.06
N GLN A 277 -10.88 -10.97 19.11
CA GLN A 277 -10.53 -11.78 20.29
C GLN A 277 -10.29 -13.25 19.92
N ALA A 278 -11.18 -13.83 19.12
CA ALA A 278 -11.04 -15.20 18.64
C ALA A 278 -9.74 -15.40 17.84
N ASN A 279 -9.39 -14.45 16.96
CA ASN A 279 -8.15 -14.51 16.21
C ASN A 279 -6.91 -14.32 17.09
N LEU A 280 -6.93 -13.41 18.06
CA LEU A 280 -5.81 -13.23 19.00
C LEU A 280 -5.57 -14.51 19.82
N ALA A 281 -6.64 -15.10 20.37
CA ALA A 281 -6.57 -16.34 21.12
C ALA A 281 -6.06 -17.51 20.26
N ARG A 282 -6.65 -17.70 19.06
CA ARG A 282 -6.24 -18.74 18.11
C ARG A 282 -4.77 -18.59 17.72
N MET A 283 -4.31 -17.37 17.47
CA MET A 283 -2.93 -17.08 17.06
C MET A 283 -1.93 -17.09 18.24
N GLY A 284 -2.38 -17.29 19.48
CA GLY A 284 -1.52 -17.37 20.66
C GLY A 284 -0.90 -16.04 21.05
N VAL A 285 -1.62 -14.94 20.82
CA VAL A 285 -1.18 -13.59 21.19
C VAL A 285 -1.50 -13.35 22.67
N THR A 286 -0.51 -12.93 23.46
CA THR A 286 -0.63 -12.79 24.92
C THR A 286 -0.39 -11.37 25.43
N ASN A 287 0.23 -10.50 24.64
CA ASN A 287 0.61 -9.14 25.04
C ASN A 287 -0.38 -8.05 24.59
N THR A 288 -1.61 -8.42 24.26
CA THR A 288 -2.60 -7.53 23.63
C THR A 288 -3.77 -7.19 24.55
N ILE A 289 -4.09 -5.91 24.67
CA ILE A 289 -5.27 -5.38 25.35
C ILE A 289 -6.30 -4.98 24.29
N VAL A 290 -7.45 -5.65 24.28
CA VAL A 290 -8.54 -5.35 23.34
C VAL A 290 -9.49 -4.33 23.94
N VAL A 291 -9.80 -3.27 23.19
CA VAL A 291 -10.65 -2.17 23.64
C VAL A 291 -11.68 -1.79 22.58
N ASN A 292 -12.79 -1.19 23.02
CA ASN A 292 -13.87 -0.72 22.15
C ASN A 292 -14.10 0.77 22.39
N TYR A 293 -13.41 1.61 21.61
CA TYR A 293 -13.55 3.05 21.66
C TYR A 293 -13.71 3.62 20.25
N ASP A 294 -14.29 4.81 20.18
CA ASP A 294 -14.16 5.66 19.02
C ASP A 294 -12.68 6.05 18.85
N GLY A 295 -12.09 5.71 17.70
CA GLY A 295 -10.68 5.96 17.41
C GLY A 295 -10.30 7.44 17.49
N ARG A 296 -11.28 8.34 17.38
CA ARG A 296 -11.11 9.79 17.51
C ARG A 296 -10.98 10.26 18.97
N LYS A 297 -11.31 9.41 19.93
CA LYS A 297 -11.37 9.77 21.36
C LYS A 297 -10.66 8.74 22.24
N LEU A 298 -9.62 8.10 21.70
CA LEU A 298 -8.83 7.13 22.44
C LEU A 298 -8.08 7.81 23.60
N PRO A 299 -8.27 7.37 24.86
CA PRO A 299 -7.67 8.01 26.04
C PRO A 299 -6.22 7.52 26.28
N TYR A 300 -5.48 7.24 25.21
CA TYR A 300 -4.13 6.69 25.28
C TYR A 300 -3.09 7.68 24.77
N GLY A 301 -1.86 7.55 25.26
CA GLY A 301 -0.74 8.38 24.83
C GLY A 301 0.59 7.77 25.23
N GLY A 302 1.68 8.32 24.68
CA GLY A 302 3.02 7.79 24.95
C GLY A 302 3.33 6.50 24.20
N MET A 303 2.69 6.28 23.04
CA MET A 303 2.94 5.13 22.17
C MET A 303 4.24 5.33 21.40
N ASP A 304 5.01 4.25 21.26
CA ASP A 304 6.22 4.25 20.45
C ASP A 304 5.85 4.20 18.96
N ARG A 305 4.85 3.38 18.63
CA ARG A 305 4.32 3.27 17.28
C ARG A 305 2.80 3.21 17.26
N VAL A 306 2.21 3.73 16.20
CA VAL A 306 0.77 3.75 15.98
C VAL A 306 0.48 3.20 14.59
N LEU A 307 -0.39 2.19 14.50
CA LEU A 307 -0.96 1.74 13.24
C LEU A 307 -2.37 2.30 13.09
N LEU A 308 -2.60 3.02 12.00
CA LEU A 308 -3.91 3.45 11.55
C LEU A 308 -4.19 2.81 10.19
N ASP A 309 -4.80 1.63 10.20
CA ASP A 309 -5.43 1.05 9.01
C ASP A 309 -6.86 1.62 8.92
N ALA A 310 -6.99 2.75 8.23
CA ALA A 310 -8.18 3.58 8.36
C ALA A 310 -9.41 2.94 7.67
N PRO A 311 -10.62 3.10 8.24
CA PRO A 311 -11.85 2.74 7.53
C PRO A 311 -11.90 3.50 6.21
N CYS A 312 -12.15 2.77 5.11
CA CYS A 312 -12.00 3.26 3.74
C CYS A 312 -13.23 2.91 2.89
N THR A 313 -13.37 3.54 1.72
CA THR A 313 -14.44 3.21 0.75
C THR A 313 -14.35 1.77 0.20
N GLY A 314 -13.15 1.20 0.22
CA GLY A 314 -12.87 -0.16 -0.25
C GLY A 314 -12.66 -0.26 -1.77
N LEU A 315 -12.45 0.86 -2.46
CA LEU A 315 -12.29 0.87 -3.93
C LEU A 315 -11.02 0.17 -4.42
N GLY A 316 -10.07 -0.15 -3.54
CA GLY A 316 -8.91 -0.98 -3.88
C GLY A 316 -9.15 -2.48 -3.78
N VAL A 317 -10.26 -2.92 -3.17
CA VAL A 317 -10.54 -4.34 -2.90
C VAL A 317 -11.75 -4.87 -3.67
N ILE A 318 -12.06 -4.29 -4.83
CA ILE A 318 -13.24 -4.63 -5.65
C ILE A 318 -13.28 -6.13 -6.00
N CYS A 319 -12.13 -6.76 -6.26
CA CYS A 319 -12.11 -8.20 -6.57
C CYS A 319 -12.53 -9.09 -5.37
N LYS A 320 -12.44 -8.58 -4.13
CA LYS A 320 -12.88 -9.26 -2.91
C LYS A 320 -14.29 -8.89 -2.49
N ASP A 321 -14.64 -7.62 -2.62
CA ASP A 321 -15.99 -7.13 -2.38
C ASP A 321 -16.52 -6.43 -3.65
N PRO A 322 -17.10 -7.19 -4.60
CA PRO A 322 -17.65 -6.63 -5.83
C PRO A 322 -18.75 -5.61 -5.58
N LYS A 323 -19.38 -5.58 -4.39
CA LYS A 323 -20.42 -4.59 -4.08
C LYS A 323 -19.86 -3.17 -4.08
N ALA A 324 -18.57 -3.00 -3.76
CA ALA A 324 -17.92 -1.70 -3.71
C ALA A 324 -18.01 -0.93 -5.04
N LYS A 325 -18.10 -1.63 -6.19
CA LYS A 325 -18.20 -0.97 -7.51
C LYS A 325 -19.57 -0.33 -7.79
N CYS A 326 -20.62 -0.76 -7.08
CA CYS A 326 -21.98 -0.23 -7.25
C CYS A 326 -22.46 0.58 -6.04
N SER A 327 -21.98 0.27 -4.83
CA SER A 327 -22.55 0.80 -3.58
C SER A 327 -21.85 2.06 -3.04
N ARG A 328 -20.89 2.62 -3.78
CA ARG A 328 -20.11 3.79 -3.35
C ARG A 328 -20.42 4.98 -4.25
N ASN A 329 -20.30 6.17 -3.68
CA ASN A 329 -20.55 7.44 -4.32
C ASN A 329 -19.59 8.52 -3.78
N PHE A 330 -19.66 9.73 -4.32
CA PHE A 330 -18.84 10.85 -3.87
C PHE A 330 -19.09 11.24 -2.40
N GLN A 331 -20.33 11.16 -1.92
CA GLN A 331 -20.67 11.51 -0.52
C GLN A 331 -20.02 10.55 0.48
N ASP A 332 -19.96 9.26 0.15
CA ASP A 332 -19.23 8.27 0.92
C ASP A 332 -17.73 8.59 0.97
N LEU A 333 -17.15 9.01 -0.16
CA LEU A 333 -15.76 9.39 -0.25
C LEU A 333 -15.44 10.59 0.66
N ASP A 334 -16.26 11.64 0.60
CA ASP A 334 -16.11 12.84 1.42
C ASP A 334 -16.24 12.52 2.91
N ARG A 335 -17.23 11.69 3.28
CA ARG A 335 -17.43 11.23 4.66
C ARG A 335 -16.24 10.43 5.18
N GLN A 336 -15.70 9.50 4.38
CA GLN A 336 -14.52 8.72 4.77
C GLN A 336 -13.29 9.61 4.88
N GLN A 337 -13.08 10.55 3.95
CA GLN A 337 -11.98 11.49 4.01
C GLN A 337 -12.01 12.34 5.30
N ALA A 338 -13.17 12.88 5.67
CA ALA A 338 -13.33 13.66 6.90
C ALA A 338 -13.00 12.82 8.15
N LEU A 339 -13.56 11.60 8.23
CA LEU A 339 -13.28 10.67 9.32
C LEU A 339 -11.79 10.29 9.41
N GLN A 340 -11.15 10.02 8.28
CA GLN A 340 -9.74 9.65 8.21
C GLN A 340 -8.83 10.79 8.66
N ARG A 341 -9.17 12.05 8.35
CA ARG A 341 -8.44 13.24 8.85
C ARG A 341 -8.51 13.33 10.38
N GLU A 342 -9.69 13.14 10.96
CA GLU A 342 -9.87 13.10 12.42
C GLU A 342 -9.04 11.98 13.05
N LEU A 343 -9.14 10.77 12.52
CA LEU A 343 -8.43 9.60 13.02
C LEU A 343 -6.90 9.77 12.93
N LEU A 344 -6.39 10.26 11.79
CA LEU A 344 -4.96 10.47 11.61
C LEU A 344 -4.43 11.59 12.52
N TRP A 345 -5.21 12.65 12.73
CA TRP A 345 -4.86 13.68 13.70
C TRP A 345 -4.66 13.10 15.09
N HIS A 346 -5.64 12.33 15.57
CA HIS A 346 -5.57 11.69 16.88
C HIS A 346 -4.49 10.61 16.97
N ALA A 347 -4.24 9.88 15.88
CA ALA A 347 -3.15 8.90 15.79
C ALA A 347 -1.79 9.54 16.10
N ILE A 348 -1.53 10.73 15.58
CA ILE A 348 -0.28 11.45 15.81
C ILE A 348 -0.21 11.97 17.26
N ASP A 349 -1.33 12.38 17.86
CA ASP A 349 -1.36 12.84 19.26
C ASP A 349 -1.05 11.74 20.27
N MET A 350 -1.37 10.48 19.95
CA MET A 350 -1.07 9.33 20.82
C MET A 350 0.43 8.99 20.88
N VAL A 351 1.22 9.45 19.92
CA VAL A 351 2.65 9.15 19.85
C VAL A 351 3.43 9.88 20.95
N SER A 352 4.40 9.17 21.52
CA SER A 352 5.30 9.67 22.54
C SER A 352 6.07 10.92 22.11
N ASN A 353 6.24 11.89 23.01
CA ASN A 353 7.10 13.06 22.78
C ASN A 353 8.57 12.82 23.15
N LYS A 354 8.91 11.62 23.63
CA LYS A 354 10.26 11.33 24.11
C LYS A 354 11.22 11.17 22.93
N SER A 355 12.39 11.80 23.02
CA SER A 355 13.40 11.77 21.96
C SER A 355 13.88 10.35 21.63
N ASN A 356 13.98 9.48 22.64
CA ASN A 356 14.40 8.09 22.51
C ASN A 356 13.32 7.12 21.98
N SER A 357 12.11 7.62 21.69
CA SER A 357 11.04 6.81 21.11
C SER A 357 11.07 6.89 19.58
N PRO A 358 10.74 5.81 18.84
CA PRO A 358 10.75 5.80 17.38
C PRO A 358 9.74 6.76 16.75
N ARG A 359 8.64 7.06 17.45
CA ARG A 359 7.64 8.07 17.10
C ARG A 359 7.03 7.87 15.72
N MET A 360 6.71 6.61 15.42
CA MET A 360 6.30 6.19 14.08
C MET A 360 4.79 5.98 14.00
N ILE A 361 4.17 6.56 13.00
CA ILE A 361 2.78 6.32 12.62
C ILE A 361 2.79 5.68 11.24
N VAL A 362 2.06 4.59 11.07
CA VAL A 362 1.74 4.07 9.74
C VAL A 362 0.27 4.33 9.47
N TYR A 363 0.02 5.12 8.45
CA TYR A 363 -1.30 5.32 7.86
C TYR A 363 -1.44 4.39 6.66
N SER A 364 -2.50 3.61 6.62
CA SER A 364 -2.83 2.78 5.46
C SER A 364 -4.30 2.74 5.15
N THR A 365 -4.62 2.50 3.88
CA THR A 365 -5.99 2.28 3.43
C THR A 365 -6.05 1.16 2.40
N CYS A 366 -7.23 0.56 2.29
CA CYS A 366 -7.66 -0.35 1.24
C CYS A 366 -8.23 0.39 0.00
N SER A 367 -7.87 1.66 -0.19
CA SER A 367 -8.39 2.53 -1.24
C SER A 367 -7.30 2.95 -2.21
N VAL A 368 -7.70 3.16 -3.46
CA VAL A 368 -6.83 3.71 -4.51
C VAL A 368 -7.03 5.22 -4.70
N THR A 369 -8.04 5.80 -4.05
CA THR A 369 -8.41 7.19 -4.25
C THR A 369 -7.39 8.15 -3.65
N ILE A 370 -7.15 9.26 -4.32
CA ILE A 370 -6.26 10.32 -3.82
C ILE A 370 -6.91 11.05 -2.64
N ALA A 371 -8.25 11.14 -2.64
CA ALA A 371 -9.02 11.78 -1.58
C ALA A 371 -8.81 11.11 -0.21
N GLU A 372 -8.73 9.78 -0.16
CA GLU A 372 -8.50 9.03 1.09
C GLU A 372 -7.02 8.82 1.42
N ASN A 373 -6.13 9.02 0.45
CA ASN A 373 -4.70 8.72 0.60
C ASN A 373 -3.89 10.01 0.82
N GLU A 374 -3.28 10.54 -0.23
CA GLU A 374 -2.39 11.71 -0.15
C GLU A 374 -3.13 12.94 0.34
N ALA A 375 -4.40 13.15 -0.05
CA ALA A 375 -5.13 14.35 0.37
C ALA A 375 -5.42 14.37 1.88
N VAL A 376 -5.59 13.21 2.53
CA VAL A 376 -5.72 13.12 3.99
C VAL A 376 -4.40 13.45 4.66
N VAL A 377 -3.32 12.78 4.22
CA VAL A 377 -1.98 12.97 4.79
C VAL A 377 -1.52 14.42 4.61
N ASP A 378 -1.68 14.97 3.41
CA ASP A 378 -1.36 16.36 3.08
C ASP A 378 -2.07 17.34 4.02
N TRP A 379 -3.39 17.22 4.15
CA TRP A 379 -4.18 18.12 4.98
C TRP A 379 -3.72 18.07 6.45
N VAL A 380 -3.51 16.88 7.02
CA VAL A 380 -3.10 16.75 8.43
C VAL A 380 -1.69 17.29 8.64
N LEU A 381 -0.73 16.92 7.80
CA LEU A 381 0.67 17.31 7.98
C LEU A 381 0.90 18.81 7.77
N GLN A 382 0.23 19.43 6.80
CA GLN A 382 0.32 20.88 6.58
C GLN A 382 -0.20 21.68 7.79
N LYS A 383 -1.33 21.26 8.36
CA LYS A 383 -1.95 21.97 9.49
C LYS A 383 -1.21 21.73 10.82
N ARG A 384 -0.56 20.56 10.99
CA ARG A 384 0.20 20.23 12.21
C ARG A 384 1.61 20.81 12.23
N GLY A 385 2.38 20.69 11.15
CA GLY A 385 3.76 21.18 11.06
C GLY A 385 4.82 20.47 11.94
N ASP A 386 4.44 19.52 12.81
CA ASP A 386 5.33 18.80 13.73
C ASP A 386 5.75 17.40 13.25
N CYS A 387 5.47 17.08 11.98
CA CYS A 387 5.63 15.74 11.42
C CYS A 387 6.37 15.77 10.08
N GLN A 388 6.88 14.60 9.67
CA GLN A 388 7.50 14.38 8.37
C GLN A 388 7.15 13.01 7.82
N ILE A 389 7.17 12.86 6.50
CA ILE A 389 7.03 11.56 5.84
C ILE A 389 8.42 10.90 5.76
N VAL A 390 8.48 9.62 6.15
CA VAL A 390 9.70 8.82 6.14
C VAL A 390 9.55 7.62 5.20
N GLU A 391 10.68 7.04 4.79
CA GLU A 391 10.68 5.87 3.91
C GLU A 391 9.93 4.70 4.54
N THR A 392 8.98 4.14 3.78
CA THR A 392 8.28 2.91 4.17
C THR A 392 9.24 1.72 4.22
N GLY A 393 10.30 1.75 3.40
CA GLY A 393 11.22 0.66 3.09
C GLY A 393 10.53 -0.66 2.76
N LEU A 394 9.38 -0.56 2.09
CA LEU A 394 8.81 -1.62 1.29
C LEU A 394 9.60 -1.72 -0.02
N VAL A 395 9.90 -2.94 -0.45
CA VAL A 395 10.75 -3.21 -1.64
C VAL A 395 10.02 -2.93 -2.95
N SER A 396 8.69 -2.99 -2.95
CA SER A 396 7.84 -2.83 -4.13
C SER A 396 6.76 -1.78 -3.86
N GLY A 397 6.02 -1.42 -4.91
CA GLY A 397 4.97 -0.40 -4.89
C GLY A 397 5.36 0.84 -5.69
N ASN A 398 4.37 1.44 -6.34
CA ASN A 398 4.53 2.72 -7.01
C ASN A 398 4.72 3.82 -5.94
N PRO A 399 5.52 4.86 -6.22
CA PRO A 399 5.63 6.01 -5.32
C PRO A 399 4.27 6.70 -5.18
N GLY A 400 4.06 7.35 -4.02
CA GLY A 400 2.92 8.23 -3.81
C GLY A 400 2.88 9.39 -4.80
N ILE A 401 1.69 9.95 -5.00
CA ILE A 401 1.48 11.02 -5.97
C ILE A 401 1.89 12.36 -5.34
N GLY A 402 2.94 13.01 -5.87
CA GLY A 402 3.41 14.31 -5.36
C GLY A 402 2.64 15.53 -5.89
N ASN A 403 2.02 15.41 -7.08
CA ASN A 403 1.21 16.46 -7.70
C ASN A 403 -0.02 15.85 -8.36
N TYR A 404 -1.19 16.42 -8.09
CA TYR A 404 -2.44 16.00 -8.69
C TYR A 404 -3.30 17.21 -9.06
N ARG A 405 -3.73 17.28 -10.33
CA ARG A 405 -4.58 18.36 -10.86
C ARG A 405 -4.07 19.78 -10.52
N GLY A 406 -2.75 19.97 -10.59
CA GLY A 406 -2.10 21.25 -10.29
C GLY A 406 -1.88 21.54 -8.80
N LYS A 407 -2.40 20.69 -7.90
CA LYS A 407 -2.11 20.75 -6.47
C LYS A 407 -0.85 19.95 -6.15
N LYS A 408 0.18 20.62 -5.62
CA LYS A 408 1.34 19.97 -5.02
C LYS A 408 1.01 19.52 -3.60
N PHE A 409 1.30 18.26 -3.30
CA PHE A 409 1.13 17.68 -1.96
C PHE A 409 2.36 17.92 -1.08
N PHE A 410 2.22 17.62 0.21
CA PHE A 410 3.25 17.73 1.22
C PHE A 410 4.58 17.06 0.79
N TYR A 411 5.70 17.70 1.12
CA TYR A 411 7.03 17.23 0.76
C TYR A 411 7.31 15.83 1.32
N GLY A 412 7.81 14.92 0.48
CA GLY A 412 8.06 13.53 0.85
C GLY A 412 6.90 12.58 0.53
N MET A 413 5.83 13.04 -0.13
CA MET A 413 4.70 12.17 -0.48
C MET A 413 5.11 10.99 -1.36
N GLU A 414 6.12 11.16 -2.20
CA GLU A 414 6.74 10.12 -3.03
C GLU A 414 7.36 8.96 -2.23
N LYS A 415 7.62 9.15 -0.93
CA LYS A 415 8.12 8.10 -0.01
C LYS A 415 7.01 7.15 0.46
N SER A 416 5.75 7.55 0.32
CA SER A 416 4.62 6.64 0.48
C SER A 416 4.57 5.64 -0.69
N ARG A 417 3.80 4.56 -0.53
CA ARG A 417 3.71 3.49 -1.53
C ARG A 417 2.26 3.18 -1.86
N ARG A 418 2.02 2.98 -3.16
CA ARG A 418 0.75 2.58 -3.77
C ARG A 418 0.91 1.22 -4.42
N PHE A 419 -0.10 0.38 -4.24
CA PHE A 419 -0.19 -0.93 -4.85
C PHE A 419 -1.47 -1.01 -5.63
N TYR A 420 -1.41 -1.65 -6.80
CA TYR A 420 -2.58 -1.79 -7.67
C TYR A 420 -2.74 -3.22 -8.20
N PRO A 421 -3.98 -3.63 -8.48
CA PRO A 421 -4.29 -4.95 -9.03
C PRO A 421 -3.65 -5.22 -10.39
N HIS A 422 -3.59 -4.23 -11.28
CA HIS A 422 -3.07 -4.40 -12.65
C HIS A 422 -1.54 -4.40 -12.72
N THR A 423 -0.84 -3.77 -11.78
CA THR A 423 0.64 -3.68 -11.79
C THR A 423 1.32 -4.69 -10.89
N HIS A 424 0.72 -5.03 -9.75
CA HIS A 424 1.40 -5.81 -8.70
C HIS A 424 0.72 -7.15 -8.40
N ASN A 425 -0.40 -7.46 -9.05
CA ASN A 425 -1.21 -8.66 -8.76
C ASN A 425 -1.60 -8.79 -7.28
N VAL A 426 -1.77 -7.66 -6.57
CA VAL A 426 -2.29 -7.58 -5.19
C VAL A 426 -3.47 -6.63 -5.15
N GLN A 427 -4.16 -6.50 -4.01
CA GLN A 427 -5.22 -5.49 -3.90
C GLN A 427 -4.68 -4.07 -4.03
N GLY A 428 -5.58 -3.17 -4.45
CA GLY A 428 -5.38 -1.74 -4.32
C GLY A 428 -5.14 -1.35 -2.86
N PHE A 429 -3.99 -0.73 -2.58
CA PHE A 429 -3.58 -0.44 -1.21
C PHE A 429 -2.64 0.76 -1.14
N TYR A 430 -2.68 1.49 -0.03
CA TYR A 430 -1.81 2.65 0.22
C TYR A 430 -1.14 2.54 1.59
N VAL A 431 0.14 2.91 1.66
CA VAL A 431 0.92 2.91 2.90
C VAL A 431 1.78 4.17 2.98
N CYS A 432 1.64 4.92 4.07
CA CYS A 432 2.43 6.10 4.38
C CYS A 432 3.01 6.00 5.79
N CYS A 433 4.34 6.14 5.91
CA CYS A 433 5.02 6.22 7.19
C CYS A 433 5.25 7.68 7.56
N ILE A 434 4.74 8.07 8.73
CA ILE A 434 4.86 9.42 9.28
C ILE A 434 5.67 9.32 10.56
N GLN A 435 6.59 10.26 10.75
CA GLN A 435 7.36 10.37 11.99
C GLN A 435 7.16 11.75 12.60
N ARG A 436 6.83 11.76 13.90
CA ARG A 436 6.73 13.02 14.66
C ARG A 436 8.11 13.53 15.03
N LYS A 437 8.39 14.81 14.76
CA LYS A 437 9.68 15.45 15.03
C LYS A 437 9.88 15.65 16.55
N PRO A 438 11.07 15.38 17.09
CA PRO A 438 11.29 15.47 18.54
C PRO A 438 11.27 16.93 18.98
N GLY A 439 10.59 17.23 20.08
CA GLY A 439 10.58 18.58 20.68
C GLY A 439 9.81 19.65 19.90
N MET A 440 9.21 19.32 18.75
CA MET A 440 8.35 20.25 18.01
C MET A 440 6.92 20.20 18.55
N LYS A 441 6.35 21.38 18.79
CA LYS A 441 4.92 21.54 19.09
C LYS A 441 4.14 21.66 17.77
N PRO A 442 2.89 21.16 17.72
CA PRO A 442 2.06 21.36 16.55
C PRO A 442 1.69 22.84 16.39
N LEU A 443 1.55 23.30 15.14
CA LEU A 443 1.09 24.66 14.79
C LEU A 443 -0.34 24.90 15.28
N VAL A 444 -1.17 23.86 15.28
CA VAL A 444 -2.51 23.87 15.85
C VAL A 444 -2.63 22.74 16.86
N GLU A 445 -3.03 23.06 18.09
CA GLU A 445 -3.05 22.08 19.19
C GLU A 445 -4.28 21.17 19.17
N LYS A 446 -5.41 21.65 18.65
CA LYS A 446 -6.68 20.91 18.67
C LYS A 446 -7.30 20.83 17.28
N PHE A 447 -7.75 19.63 16.90
CA PHE A 447 -8.45 19.41 15.63
C PHE A 447 -9.61 20.39 15.38
N ASN A 448 -10.44 20.64 16.40
CA ASN A 448 -11.61 21.54 16.30
C ASN A 448 -11.25 22.99 15.95
N GLN A 449 -10.01 23.44 16.22
CA GLN A 449 -9.55 24.79 15.86
C GLN A 449 -9.24 24.91 14.35
N VAL A 450 -9.04 23.79 13.67
CA VAL A 450 -8.84 23.72 12.22
C VAL A 450 -10.18 23.60 11.50
N ALA A 451 -11.08 22.75 12.01
CA ALA A 451 -12.38 22.49 11.37
C ALA A 451 -13.25 23.75 11.22
N GLY A 452 -13.25 24.65 12.22
CA GLY A 452 -14.05 25.88 12.18
C GLY A 452 -13.48 27.02 11.31
N LYS A 453 -12.41 26.79 10.55
CA LYS A 453 -11.83 27.78 9.61
C LYS A 453 -11.94 27.38 8.14
N ASP A 454 -12.34 26.15 7.87
CA ASP A 454 -12.48 25.58 6.53
C ASP A 454 -13.98 25.51 6.10
N GLU A 455 -14.92 26.05 6.91
CA GLU A 455 -16.31 26.42 6.55
C GLU A 455 -16.38 27.92 6.21
#